data_AF-A0AAV5U9I8-F1
#
_entry.id   AF-A0AAV5U9I8-F1
#
_cell.length_a   1.000
_cell.length_b   1.000
_cell.length_c   1.000
_cell.angle_alpha   90.00
_cell.angle_beta   90.00
_cell.angle_gamma   90.00
#
_symmetry.space_group_name_H-M   'P 1'
#
loop_
_entity.id
_entity.type
_entity.pdbx_description
1 polymer ?
#
loop_
_entity_poly.entity_id
_entity_poly.type
_entity_poly.pdbx_seq_one_letter_code
_entity_poly.pdbx_strand_id
1 'polypeptide(L)'
;MSDKPSCVSWVRNGFCNNMAYTLAMRQVSCGIACGLCTSGGQPISPGVCAADANAKCAKWAANGFCTNAAYSEQTRQAYCCKTCALAPLKPTPAPSGSQSTMA
;
A
#
# COMPACT_ATOMS: atom_id res chain seq x y z
N MET A 1 4.09 10.22 -10.46
CA MET A 1 5.29 9.71 -9.77
C MET A 1 5.99 8.74 -10.69
N SER A 2 7.32 8.78 -10.78
CA SER A 2 8.10 7.95 -11.71
C SER A 2 9.33 7.40 -11.00
N ASP A 3 9.83 6.25 -11.44
CA ASP A 3 11.02 5.65 -10.84
C ASP A 3 12.26 6.51 -11.12
N LYS A 4 12.99 6.83 -10.05
CA LYS A 4 14.29 7.49 -10.17
C LYS A 4 15.30 6.54 -10.83
N PRO A 5 16.33 7.07 -11.52
CA PRO A 5 17.35 6.23 -12.16
C PRO A 5 18.01 5.20 -11.24
N SER A 6 18.16 5.53 -9.94
CA SER A 6 18.77 4.66 -8.93
C SER A 6 17.86 3.53 -8.43
N CYS A 7 16.61 3.48 -8.90
CA CYS A 7 15.60 2.64 -8.31
C CYS A 7 15.92 1.14 -8.38
N VAL A 8 16.50 0.68 -9.49
CA VAL A 8 16.94 -0.72 -9.66
C VAL A 8 17.86 -1.17 -8.51
N SER A 9 18.83 -0.33 -8.14
CA SER A 9 19.74 -0.62 -7.03
C SER A 9 19.02 -0.57 -5.68
N TRP A 10 18.18 0.45 -5.46
CA TRP A 10 17.48 0.62 -4.18
C TRP A 10 16.48 -0.50 -3.90
N VAL A 11 15.72 -0.93 -4.92
CA VAL A 11 14.79 -2.07 -4.82
C VAL A 11 15.55 -3.32 -4.41
N ARG A 12 16.70 -3.61 -5.05
CA ARG A 12 17.56 -4.76 -4.71
C ARG A 12 18.09 -4.69 -3.27
N ASN A 13 18.33 -3.48 -2.76
CA ASN A 13 18.76 -3.24 -1.38
C ASN A 13 17.60 -3.12 -0.38
N GLY A 14 16.37 -3.47 -0.76
CA GLY A 14 15.23 -3.56 0.14
C GLY A 14 14.44 -2.25 0.35
N PHE A 15 14.66 -1.23 -0.48
CA PHE A 15 14.01 0.08 -0.35
C PHE A 15 12.48 0.01 -0.24
N CYS A 16 11.82 -0.83 -1.05
CA CYS A 16 10.36 -0.96 -1.05
C CYS A 16 9.78 -1.39 0.30
N ASN A 17 10.59 -2.08 1.12
CA ASN A 17 10.18 -2.68 2.38
C ASN A 17 10.75 -1.95 3.60
N ASN A 18 11.56 -0.91 3.38
CA ASN A 18 12.18 -0.15 4.45
C ASN A 18 11.20 0.92 4.98
N MET A 19 10.69 0.70 6.19
CA MET A 19 9.72 1.58 6.85
C MET A 19 10.35 2.78 7.55
N ALA A 20 11.68 2.91 7.55
CA ALA A 20 12.31 4.19 7.86
C ALA A 20 11.93 5.27 6.82
N TYR A 21 11.55 4.86 5.61
CA TYR A 21 10.96 5.75 4.60
C TYR A 21 9.43 5.74 4.71
N THR A 22 8.81 6.90 4.50
CA THR A 22 7.35 6.99 4.43
C THR A 22 6.83 6.38 3.13
N LEU A 23 5.54 6.01 3.09
CA LEU A 23 4.89 5.51 1.86
C LEU A 23 5.05 6.51 0.71
N ALA A 24 4.79 7.79 0.97
CA ALA A 24 4.96 8.85 -0.03
C ALA A 24 6.40 8.92 -0.55
N MET A 25 7.39 8.81 0.33
CA MET A 25 8.81 8.85 -0.05
C MET A 25 9.21 7.65 -0.92
N ARG A 26 8.63 6.48 -0.66
CA ARG A 26 8.80 5.30 -1.51
C ARG A 26 8.09 5.45 -2.86
N GLN A 27 6.88 6.01 -2.88
CA GLN A 27 6.10 6.27 -4.10
C GLN A 27 6.79 7.27 -5.04
N VAL A 28 7.35 8.37 -4.53
CA VAL A 28 8.05 9.36 -5.36
C VAL A 28 9.41 8.88 -5.88
N SER A 29 9.99 7.86 -5.25
CA SER A 29 11.34 7.41 -5.57
C SER A 29 11.36 6.17 -6.48
N CYS A 30 10.50 5.21 -6.17
CA CYS A 30 10.47 3.88 -6.77
C CYS A 30 9.04 3.34 -6.88
N GLY A 31 8.05 4.23 -7.05
CA GLY A 31 6.65 3.86 -6.94
C GLY A 31 6.25 2.72 -7.86
N ILE A 32 6.69 2.75 -9.13
CA ILE A 32 6.28 1.74 -10.12
C ILE A 32 7.05 0.43 -9.84
N ALA A 33 8.38 0.49 -9.68
CA ALA A 33 9.19 -0.68 -9.38
C ALA A 33 8.84 -1.37 -8.05
N CYS A 34 8.36 -0.61 -7.06
CA CYS A 34 7.87 -1.14 -5.79
C CYS A 34 6.39 -1.55 -5.83
N GLY A 35 5.69 -1.44 -6.97
CA GLY A 35 4.25 -1.73 -7.04
C GLY A 35 3.36 -0.79 -6.20
N LEU A 36 3.91 0.36 -5.79
CA LEU A 36 3.25 1.40 -5.01
C LEU A 36 2.62 2.50 -5.89
N CYS A 37 2.79 2.41 -7.21
CA CYS A 37 2.15 3.27 -8.20
C CYS A 37 1.69 2.44 -9.41
N THR A 38 0.66 2.94 -10.10
CA THR A 38 0.27 2.41 -11.41
C THR A 38 1.35 2.69 -12.45
N SER A 39 1.29 2.03 -13.61
CA SER A 39 2.18 2.35 -14.75
C SER A 39 2.05 3.79 -15.24
N GLY A 40 0.90 4.44 -15.01
CA GLY A 40 0.68 5.88 -15.22
C GLY A 40 1.22 6.78 -14.11
N GLY A 41 1.95 6.23 -13.13
CA GLY A 41 2.59 6.97 -12.06
C GLY A 41 1.63 7.50 -10.99
N GLN A 42 0.42 6.96 -10.90
CA GLN A 42 -0.55 7.32 -9.87
C GLN A 42 -0.31 6.48 -8.61
N PRO A 43 -0.30 7.07 -7.40
CA PRO A 43 -0.10 6.33 -6.17
C PRO A 43 -1.23 5.31 -5.95
N ILE A 44 -0.90 4.16 -5.34
CA ILE A 44 -1.92 3.25 -4.82
C ILE A 44 -2.72 3.95 -3.70
N SER A 45 -4.03 3.79 -3.74
CA SER A 45 -4.98 4.31 -2.76
C SER A 45 -5.75 3.14 -2.12
N PRO A 46 -6.23 3.27 -0.87
CA PRO A 46 -7.28 2.39 -0.36
C PRO A 46 -8.41 2.24 -1.40
N GLY A 47 -8.77 0.99 -1.74
CA GLY A 47 -9.79 0.67 -2.74
C GLY A 47 -9.34 0.63 -4.21
N VAL A 48 -8.11 1.07 -4.53
CA VAL A 48 -7.53 1.06 -5.89
C VAL A 48 -6.13 0.45 -5.86
N CYS A 49 -6.02 -0.73 -5.26
CA CYS A 49 -4.74 -1.46 -5.15
C CYS A 49 -4.47 -2.29 -6.41
N ALA A 50 -3.42 -1.94 -7.15
CA ALA A 50 -3.02 -2.66 -8.36
C ALA A 50 -2.00 -3.78 -8.10
N ALA A 51 -1.15 -3.65 -7.07
CA ALA A 51 -0.07 -4.58 -6.76
C ALA A 51 0.28 -4.61 -5.27
N ASP A 52 1.08 -5.61 -4.89
CA ASP A 52 1.74 -5.69 -3.59
C ASP A 52 3.20 -5.23 -3.70
N ALA A 53 3.69 -4.55 -2.67
CA ALA A 53 5.09 -4.12 -2.62
C ALA A 53 6.04 -5.19 -2.10
N ASN A 54 5.50 -6.18 -1.37
CA ASN A 54 6.29 -7.28 -0.81
C ASN A 54 5.85 -8.64 -1.36
N ALA A 55 6.82 -9.44 -1.82
CA ALA A 55 6.56 -10.80 -2.30
C ALA A 55 6.03 -11.76 -1.21
N LYS A 56 6.16 -11.41 0.09
CA LYS A 56 5.68 -12.22 1.22
C LYS A 56 4.21 -11.98 1.56
N CYS A 57 3.50 -11.11 0.83
CA CYS A 57 2.14 -10.73 1.16
C CYS A 57 1.16 -11.91 1.25
N ALA A 58 1.24 -12.88 0.34
CA ALA A 58 0.42 -14.10 0.43
C ALA A 58 0.63 -14.85 1.75
N LYS A 59 1.90 -15.04 2.17
CA LYS A 59 2.24 -15.68 3.44
C LYS A 59 1.79 -14.84 4.63
N TRP A 60 2.02 -13.54 4.60
CA TRP A 60 1.66 -12.65 5.70
C TRP A 60 0.15 -12.53 5.90
N ALA A 61 -0.62 -12.47 4.82
CA ALA A 61 -2.07 -12.48 4.87
C ALA A 61 -2.61 -13.77 5.51
N ALA A 62 -2.07 -14.93 5.13
CA ALA A 62 -2.41 -16.20 5.76
C ALA A 62 -2.06 -16.25 7.27
N ASN A 63 -1.07 -15.45 7.71
CA ASN A 63 -0.71 -15.28 9.12
C ASN A 63 -1.41 -14.10 9.81
N GLY A 64 -2.46 -13.52 9.20
CA GLY A 64 -3.29 -12.48 9.81
C GLY A 64 -2.77 -11.06 9.66
N PHE A 65 -1.76 -10.79 8.84
CA PHE A 65 -1.23 -9.43 8.64
C PHE A 65 -2.32 -8.42 8.23
N CYS A 66 -3.22 -8.83 7.34
CA CYS A 66 -4.25 -7.94 6.80
C CYS A 66 -5.39 -7.63 7.80
N THR A 67 -5.58 -8.45 8.83
CA THR A 67 -6.66 -8.31 9.81
C THR A 67 -6.16 -7.92 11.20
N ASN A 68 -4.86 -7.98 11.44
CA ASN A 68 -4.26 -7.61 12.71
C ASN A 68 -4.29 -6.09 12.89
N ALA A 69 -5.00 -5.65 13.95
CA ALA A 69 -5.16 -4.24 14.32
C ALA A 69 -3.88 -3.58 14.84
N ALA A 70 -2.86 -4.36 15.21
CA ALA A 70 -1.54 -3.84 15.57
C ALA A 70 -0.82 -3.18 14.38
N TYR A 71 -1.18 -3.56 13.14
CA TYR A 71 -0.74 -2.86 11.95
C TYR A 71 -1.75 -1.78 11.59
N SER A 72 -1.28 -0.56 11.29
CA SER A 72 -2.17 0.46 10.74
C SER A 72 -2.61 0.09 9.32
N GLU A 73 -3.71 0.67 8.86
CA GLU A 73 -4.18 0.49 7.49
C GLU A 73 -3.11 0.90 6.48
N GLN A 74 -2.45 2.02 6.73
CA GLN A 74 -1.34 2.53 5.93
C GLN A 74 -0.17 1.54 5.88
N THR A 75 0.14 0.87 7.00
CA THR A 75 1.19 -0.16 7.03
C THR A 75 0.78 -1.36 6.18
N ARG A 76 -0.45 -1.84 6.34
CA ARG A 76 -0.96 -2.97 5.54
C ARG A 76 -0.91 -2.67 4.04
N GLN A 77 -1.33 -1.47 3.64
CA GLN A 77 -1.31 -1.03 2.24
C GLN A 77 0.10 -0.82 1.72
N ALA A 78 1.00 -0.27 2.53
CA ALA A 78 2.39 -0.03 2.15
C ALA A 78 3.15 -1.30 1.78
N TYR A 79 2.77 -2.45 2.36
CA TYR A 79 3.37 -3.74 2.05
C TYR A 79 2.55 -4.56 1.07
N CYS A 80 1.25 -4.68 1.35
CA CYS A 80 0.37 -5.69 0.78
C CYS A 80 -0.96 -5.09 0.33
N CYS A 81 -0.94 -3.97 -0.40
CA CYS A 81 -2.15 -3.29 -0.84
C CYS A 81 -3.12 -4.24 -1.53
N LYS A 82 -2.70 -4.93 -2.60
CA LYS A 82 -3.57 -5.82 -3.38
C LYS A 82 -4.05 -6.99 -2.53
N THR A 83 -3.14 -7.65 -1.82
CA THR A 83 -3.49 -8.81 -0.99
C THR A 83 -4.44 -8.42 0.15
N CYS A 84 -4.20 -7.32 0.85
CA CYS A 84 -5.04 -6.88 1.96
C CYS A 84 -6.34 -6.20 1.52
N ALA A 85 -6.44 -5.70 0.29
CA ALA A 85 -7.69 -5.22 -0.28
C ALA A 85 -8.69 -6.37 -0.56
N LEU A 86 -8.17 -7.59 -0.81
CA LEU A 86 -8.98 -8.79 -1.00
C LEU A 86 -9.31 -9.52 0.31
N ALA A 87 -8.60 -9.19 1.39
CA ALA A 87 -8.94 -9.71 2.70
C ALA A 87 -10.27 -9.09 3.15
N PRO A 88 -11.20 -9.86 3.75
CA PRO A 88 -12.35 -9.27 4.40
C PRO A 88 -11.82 -8.38 5.52
N LEU A 89 -11.77 -7.08 5.27
CA LEU A 89 -11.56 -6.08 6.29
C LEU A 89 -12.66 -6.36 7.31
N LYS A 90 -12.29 -6.66 8.56
CA LYS A 90 -13.26 -6.55 9.65
C LYS A 90 -13.81 -5.13 9.53
N PRO A 91 -15.11 -4.92 9.27
CA PRO A 91 -15.64 -3.59 9.05
C PRO A 91 -15.35 -2.79 10.31
N THR A 92 -14.40 -1.87 10.20
CA THR A 92 -14.28 -0.79 11.16
C THR A 92 -15.25 0.27 10.64
N PRO A 93 -16.12 0.86 11.47
CA PRO A 93 -17.17 1.74 10.99
C PRO A 93 -16.55 2.84 10.13
N ALA A 94 -17.02 2.97 8.90
CA ALA A 94 -16.70 4.14 8.09
C ALA A 94 -17.06 5.40 8.90
N PRO A 95 -16.25 6.47 8.91
CA PRO A 95 -16.76 7.75 9.36
C PRO A 95 -17.95 8.08 8.45
N SER A 96 -19.14 8.08 9.05
CA SER A 96 -20.41 8.38 8.41
C SER A 96 -20.41 9.85 8.00
N GLY A 97 -19.74 10.17 6.89
CA GLY A 97 -19.82 11.44 6.20
C GLY A 97 -20.99 11.39 5.23
N SER A 98 -22.22 11.37 5.77
CA SER A 98 -23.42 11.62 4.98
C SER A 98 -23.45 13.12 4.66
N GLN A 99 -22.96 13.48 3.47
CA GLN A 99 -23.39 14.71 2.82
C GLN A 99 -24.79 14.44 2.27
N SER A 100 -25.81 14.92 2.99
CA SER A 100 -27.15 15.11 2.45
C SER A 100 -27.51 16.58 2.56
N THR A 101 -27.69 17.15 1.38
CA THR A 101 -28.23 18.46 1.02
C THR A 101 -29.57 18.77 1.69
N MET A 102 -29.86 20.08 1.75
CA MET A 102 -31.16 20.77 1.83
C MET A 102 -31.53 21.40 3.19
N ALA A 103 -31.48 22.73 3.21
CA ALA A 103 -32.43 23.61 3.90
C ALA A 103 -32.78 24.73 2.93
#